data_AF-A0A533WPH0-F1
#
_entry.id   AF-A0A533WPH0-F1
#
_cell.length_a   1.000
_cell.length_b   1.000
_cell.length_c   1.000
_cell.angle_alpha   90.00
_cell.angle_beta   90.00
_cell.angle_gamma   90.00
#
_symmetry.space_group_name_H-M   'P 1'
#
loop_
_entity.id
_entity.type
_entity.pdbx_description
1 polymer ?
#
loop_
_entity_poly.entity_id
_entity_poly.type
_entity_poly.pdbx_seq_one_letter_code
_entity_poly.pdbx_strand_id
1 'polypeptide(L)'
;MTLQGWEQKYKEILKEFNYDIKKDIRSARILNMILKDEFPLKKLERKIKNKNVFVIGAGPSLDKIVPVLKEFRNITKIVADGTTRALV
;
A
#
# COMPACT_ATOMS: atom_id res chain seq x y z
N MET A 1 -3.70 -0.88 -16.91
CA MET A 1 -4.87 -0.03 -16.62
C MET A 1 -4.38 1.06 -15.68
N THR A 2 -4.34 2.31 -16.13
CA THR A 2 -3.96 3.44 -15.28
C THR A 2 -5.22 3.90 -14.56
N LEU A 3 -5.20 3.96 -13.23
CA LEU A 3 -6.31 4.53 -12.47
C LEU A 3 -6.54 5.97 -12.93
N GLN A 4 -7.76 6.29 -13.39
CA GLN A 4 -8.10 7.63 -13.84
C GLN A 4 -7.83 8.62 -12.69
N GLY A 5 -7.10 9.70 -12.98
CA GLY A 5 -6.71 10.70 -11.98
C GLY A 5 -5.46 10.34 -11.15
N TRP A 6 -4.94 9.12 -11.22
CA TRP A 6 -3.73 8.74 -10.46
C TRP A 6 -2.51 9.57 -10.84
N GLU A 7 -2.29 9.82 -12.13
CA GLU A 7 -1.15 10.62 -12.58
C GLU A 7 -1.21 12.05 -12.05
N GLN A 8 -2.40 12.64 -12.03
CA GLN A 8 -2.61 13.97 -11.46
C GLN A 8 -2.33 13.97 -9.96
N LYS A 9 -2.86 12.98 -9.22
CA LYS A 9 -2.61 12.87 -7.78
C LYS A 9 -1.14 12.63 -7.45
N TYR A 10 -0.45 11.81 -8.25
CA TYR A 10 0.97 11.57 -8.13
C TYR A 10 1.78 12.86 -8.32
N LYS A 11 1.45 13.67 -9.33
CA LYS A 11 2.09 14.98 -9.56
C LYS A 11 1.86 15.96 -8.40
N GLU A 12 0.67 15.94 -7.79
CA GLU A 12 0.40 16.73 -6.57
C GLU A 12 1.32 16.33 -5.41
N ILE A 13 1.47 15.01 -5.16
CA ILE A 13 2.35 14.48 -4.12
C ILE A 13 3.80 14.91 -4.38
N LEU A 14 4.31 14.73 -5.60
CA LEU A 14 5.67 15.16 -5.93
C LEU A 14 5.90 16.64 -5.65
N LYS A 15 4.92 17.49 -5.97
CA LYS A 15 4.98 18.93 -5.70
C LYS A 15 4.96 19.24 -4.21
N GLU A 16 4.04 18.62 -3.46
CA GLU A 16 3.87 18.85 -2.02
C GLU A 16 5.13 18.50 -1.23
N PHE A 17 5.79 17.40 -1.59
CA PHE A 17 7.01 16.93 -0.92
C PHE A 17 8.31 17.39 -1.60
N ASN A 18 8.21 18.19 -2.67
CA ASN A 18 9.34 18.66 -3.48
C ASN A 18 10.27 17.52 -3.96
N TYR A 19 9.68 16.43 -4.43
CA TYR A 19 10.39 15.26 -4.96
C TYR A 19 10.71 15.40 -6.44
N ASP A 20 11.92 14.98 -6.82
CA ASP A 20 12.31 14.85 -8.23
C ASP A 20 11.71 13.57 -8.84
N ILE A 21 10.93 13.73 -9.90
CA ILE A 21 10.25 12.61 -10.59
C ILE A 21 11.23 11.54 -11.11
N LYS A 22 12.41 11.92 -11.60
CA LYS A 22 13.37 10.96 -12.16
C LYS A 22 14.00 10.14 -11.04
N LYS A 23 14.27 10.76 -9.89
CA LYS A 23 14.76 10.08 -8.69
C LYS A 23 13.71 9.14 -8.13
N ASP A 24 12.44 9.57 -8.03
CA ASP A 24 11.35 8.71 -7.54
C ASP A 24 11.14 7.48 -8.42
N ILE A 25 11.07 7.66 -9.75
CA ILE A 25 10.99 6.54 -10.71
C ILE A 25 12.21 5.61 -10.58
N ARG A 26 13.41 6.15 -10.38
CA ARG A 26 14.62 5.34 -10.17
C ARG A 26 14.51 4.51 -8.90
N SER A 27 14.07 5.11 -7.79
CA SER A 27 13.83 4.42 -6.52
C SER A 27 12.82 3.28 -6.68
N ALA A 28 11.70 3.52 -7.37
CA ALA A 28 10.69 2.50 -7.64
C ALA A 28 11.25 1.31 -8.46
N ARG A 29 12.11 1.57 -9.45
CA ARG A 29 12.78 0.52 -10.23
C ARG A 29 13.73 -0.31 -9.38
N ILE A 30 14.52 0.33 -8.50
CA ILE A 30 15.42 -0.37 -7.57
C ILE A 30 14.61 -1.27 -6.64
N LEU A 31 13.53 -0.74 -6.06
CA LEU A 31 12.64 -1.53 -5.21
C LEU A 31 12.08 -2.75 -5.96
N ASN A 32 11.62 -2.57 -7.19
CA ASN A 32 11.14 -3.68 -8.01
C ASN A 32 12.22 -4.74 -8.26
N MET A 33 13.49 -4.33 -8.47
CA MET A 33 14.60 -5.27 -8.61
C MET A 33 14.89 -6.07 -7.34
N ILE A 34 14.69 -5.46 -6.16
CA ILE A 34 14.85 -6.14 -4.86
C ILE A 34 13.70 -7.13 -4.63
N LEU A 35 12.47 -6.75 -4.96
CA LEU A 35 11.27 -7.53 -4.62
C LEU A 35 10.88 -8.60 -5.64
N LYS A 36 11.36 -8.51 -6.90
CA LYS A 36 10.88 -9.35 -8.01
C LYS A 36 10.93 -10.85 -7.73
N ASP A 37 11.92 -11.30 -6.97
CA ASP A 37 12.16 -12.72 -6.71
C ASP A 37 11.39 -13.21 -5.47
N GLU A 38 11.09 -12.33 -4.50
CA GLU A 38 10.44 -12.68 -3.25
C GLU A 38 8.91 -12.51 -3.25
N PHE A 39 8.39 -11.57 -4.06
CA PHE A 39 6.98 -11.18 -4.03
C PHE A 39 6.32 -11.27 -5.41
N PRO A 40 5.97 -12.49 -5.87
CA PRO A 40 5.32 -12.66 -7.16
C PRO A 40 3.94 -11.99 -7.18
N LEU A 41 3.72 -11.11 -8.16
CA LEU A 41 2.46 -10.36 -8.33
C LEU A 41 1.23 -11.27 -8.39
N LYS A 42 1.35 -12.50 -8.93
CA LYS A 42 0.27 -13.50 -8.94
C LYS A 42 -0.22 -13.87 -7.53
N LYS A 43 0.66 -13.86 -6.53
CA LYS A 43 0.29 -14.11 -5.12
C LYS A 43 -0.54 -12.95 -4.57
N LEU A 44 -0.20 -11.72 -4.94
CA LEU A 44 -0.95 -10.51 -4.57
C LEU A 44 -2.33 -10.49 -5.25
N GLU A 45 -2.40 -10.76 -6.55
CA GLU A 45 -3.66 -10.81 -7.30
C GLU A 45 -4.65 -11.80 -6.68
N ARG A 46 -4.19 -13.02 -6.34
CA ARG A 46 -5.02 -14.04 -5.65
C ARG A 46 -5.55 -13.59 -4.28
N LYS A 47 -4.90 -12.64 -3.61
CA LYS A 47 -5.31 -12.12 -2.30
C LYS A 47 -6.31 -10.96 -2.39
N ILE A 48 -6.35 -10.23 -3.51
CA ILE A 48 -7.06 -8.94 -3.60
C ILE A 48 -8.17 -8.97 -4.67
N LYS A 49 -7.94 -9.57 -5.84
CA LYS A 49 -8.86 -9.49 -6.97
C LYS A 49 -10.20 -10.14 -6.62
N ASN A 50 -11.29 -9.39 -6.83
CA ASN A 50 -12.67 -9.82 -6.56
C ASN A 50 -12.90 -10.31 -5.11
N LYS A 51 -12.13 -9.79 -4.15
CA LYS A 51 -12.25 -10.12 -2.72
C LYS A 51 -12.47 -8.84 -1.91
N ASN A 52 -13.21 -8.98 -0.82
CA ASN A 52 -13.26 -7.93 0.20
C ASN A 52 -11.88 -7.82 0.85
N VAL A 53 -11.36 -6.59 0.93
CA VAL A 53 -10.07 -6.27 1.53
C VAL A 53 -10.20 -5.07 2.45
N PHE A 54 -9.41 -5.06 3.53
CA PHE A 54 -9.26 -3.86 4.35
C PHE A 54 -8.00 -3.11 3.96
N VAL A 55 -8.12 -1.84 3.64
CA VAL A 55 -7.00 -0.92 3.41
C VAL A 55 -6.93 0.02 4.61
N ILE A 56 -5.87 -0.08 5.40
CA ILE A 56 -5.82 0.54 6.74
C ILE A 56 -4.60 1.46 6.82
N GLY A 57 -4.87 2.77 6.93
CA GLY A 57 -3.85 3.79 7.16
C GLY A 57 -3.53 3.98 8.65
N ALA A 58 -2.39 4.61 8.94
CA ALA A 58 -1.93 4.91 10.29
C ALA A 58 -2.55 6.22 10.84
N GLY A 59 -3.86 6.37 10.69
CA GLY A 59 -4.58 7.56 11.17
C GLY A 59 -4.83 7.53 12.69
N PRO A 60 -5.17 8.67 13.32
CA PRO A 60 -5.45 8.75 14.77
C PRO A 60 -6.59 7.85 15.26
N SER A 61 -7.45 7.39 14.35
CA SER A 61 -8.54 6.46 14.64
C SER A 61 -8.09 4.99 14.72
N LEU A 62 -6.85 4.66 14.36
CA LEU A 62 -6.37 3.28 14.25
C LEU A 62 -6.50 2.52 15.58
N ASP A 63 -6.05 3.10 16.69
CA ASP A 63 -6.04 2.44 18.00
C ASP A 63 -7.43 1.98 18.43
N LYS A 64 -8.47 2.76 18.09
CA LYS A 64 -9.86 2.47 18.42
C LYS A 64 -10.41 1.29 17.61
N ILE A 65 -9.93 1.09 16.38
CA ILE A 65 -10.47 0.09 15.45
C ILE A 65 -9.66 -1.21 15.40
N VAL A 66 -8.39 -1.19 15.87
CA VAL A 66 -7.51 -2.37 15.93
C VAL A 66 -8.18 -3.60 16.58
N PRO A 67 -8.88 -3.50 17.73
CA PRO A 67 -9.53 -4.65 18.35
C PRO A 67 -10.53 -5.34 17.40
N VAL A 68 -11.36 -4.55 16.71
CA VAL A 68 -12.35 -5.04 15.75
C VAL A 68 -11.66 -5.68 14.54
N LEU A 69 -10.61 -5.05 14.00
CA LEU A 69 -9.89 -5.57 12.83
C LEU A 69 -9.21 -6.93 13.11
N LYS A 70 -8.82 -7.20 14.36
CA LYS A 70 -8.21 -8.47 14.78
C LYS A 70 -9.19 -9.65 14.77
N GLU A 71 -10.50 -9.39 14.84
CA GLU A 71 -11.54 -10.43 14.75
C GLU A 71 -11.65 -10.99 13.32
N PHE A 72 -11.38 -10.17 12.29
CA PHE A 72 -11.46 -10.57 10.89
C PHE A 72 -10.20 -11.27 10.37
N ARG A 73 -9.84 -12.43 10.93
CA ARG A 73 -8.58 -13.14 10.61
C ARG A 73 -8.44 -13.59 9.15
N ASN A 74 -9.56 -13.93 8.50
CA ASN A 74 -9.55 -14.51 7.14
C ASN A 74 -9.63 -13.48 6.00
N ILE A 75 -9.70 -12.19 6.33
CA ILE A 75 -9.76 -11.10 5.34
C ILE A 75 -8.36 -10.55 5.11
N THR A 76 -7.99 -10.36 3.85
CA THR A 76 -6.73 -9.69 3.46
C THR A 76 -6.71 -8.27 4.00
N LYS A 77 -5.67 -7.93 4.75
CA LYS A 77 -5.40 -6.57 5.25
C LYS A 77 -4.21 -6.00 4.51
N ILE A 78 -4.38 -4.82 3.91
CA ILE A 78 -3.33 -4.03 3.29
C ILE A 78 -2.98 -2.92 4.29
N VAL A 79 -1.76 -2.98 4.81
CA VAL A 79 -1.24 -2.11 5.87
C VAL A 79 0.11 -1.57 5.44
N ALA A 80 0.47 -0.39 5.93
CA ALA A 80 1.77 0.24 5.69
C ALA A 80 2.26 0.97 6.95
N ASP A 81 3.56 1.21 7.03
CA ASP A 81 4.21 2.01 8.08
C ASP A 81 3.77 1.60 9.51
N GLY A 82 3.39 2.54 10.38
CA GLY A 82 3.00 2.27 11.77
C GLY A 82 1.86 1.27 11.95
N THR A 83 0.97 1.15 10.95
CA THR A 83 -0.13 0.17 10.98
C THR A 83 0.38 -1.27 10.99
N THR A 84 1.54 -1.53 10.38
CA THR A 84 2.14 -2.88 10.40
C THR A 84 2.37 -3.36 11.83
N ARG A 85 2.89 -2.50 12.71
CA ARG A 85 3.14 -2.83 14.12
C ARG A 85 1.86 -3.04 14.94
N ALA A 86 0.77 -2.38 14.56
CA ALA A 86 -0.49 -2.47 15.29
C ALA A 86 -1.27 -3.76 14.99
N LEU A 87 -1.10 -4.32 13.77
CA LEU A 87 -1.94 -5.39 13.23
C LEU A 87 -1.21 -6.68 12.85
N VAL A 88 0.09 -6.63 12.59
CA VAL A 88 0.94 -7.80 12.28
C VAL A 88 1.78 -8.13 13.51
#